data_AF-T1C6E7-F1
#
_entry.id   AF-T1C6E7-F1
#
_cell.length_a   1.000
_cell.length_b   1.000
_cell.length_c   1.000
_cell.angle_alpha   90.00
_cell.angle_beta   90.00
_cell.angle_gamma   90.00
#
_symmetry.space_group_name_H-M   'P 1'
#
loop_
_entity.id
_entity.type
_entity.pdbx_description
1 polymer ?
#
loop_
_entity_poly.entity_id
_entity_poly.type
_entity_poly.pdbx_seq_one_letter_code
_entity_poly.pdbx_strand_id
1 'polypeptide(L)'
;HVPEIIISNGEDISKYYCLTGDVKTPGLYLERLGIEASMLVENQGTTSNTDVKAFLPGGLSGGILPGSQITLKLDYDSVRKAGAGLGTGAFISLSRERCIVDVSARIEKFFEKESCGKCTPCRLGTKKLSDLLDSISHGTASEKDVEDGVSFANVMVDGSICALGQAAGKLFIDSLTRFRGEFDDHLKGKCPAKVCDLWGST
;
A
#
# COMPACT_ATOMS: atom_id res chain seq x y z
N HIS A 1 -15.01 -34.17 8.07
CA HIS A 1 -13.54 -34.24 7.89
C HIS A 1 -12.94 -32.91 8.30
N VAL A 2 -12.22 -32.88 9.42
CA VAL A 2 -11.29 -31.77 9.71
C VAL A 2 -9.99 -32.16 9.00
N PRO A 3 -9.45 -31.35 8.08
CA PRO A 3 -8.18 -31.68 7.46
C PRO A 3 -7.08 -31.65 8.52
N GLU A 4 -6.26 -32.70 8.57
CA GLU A 4 -5.02 -32.69 9.36
C GLU A 4 -4.11 -31.58 8.84
N ILE A 5 -3.72 -30.66 9.73
CA ILE A 5 -2.64 -29.72 9.45
C ILE A 5 -1.34 -30.51 9.62
N ILE A 6 -0.79 -30.99 8.50
CA ILE A 6 0.50 -31.66 8.46
C ILE A 6 1.58 -30.59 8.61
N ILE A 7 2.24 -30.55 9.77
CA ILE A 7 3.48 -29.79 9.97
C ILE A 7 4.63 -30.80 9.80
N SER A 8 5.36 -30.72 8.68
CA SER A 8 6.58 -31.50 8.50
C SER A 8 7.67 -30.96 9.43
N ASN A 9 8.27 -31.85 10.20
CA ASN A 9 9.36 -31.56 11.14
C ASN A 9 10.46 -30.69 10.51
N GLY A 10 10.70 -29.51 11.10
CA GLY A 10 11.89 -28.68 10.87
C GLY A 10 11.77 -27.63 9.77
N GLU A 11 11.81 -26.36 10.18
CA GLU A 11 12.18 -25.14 9.43
C GLU A 11 11.23 -24.52 8.38
N ASP A 12 10.25 -25.22 7.81
CA ASP A 12 9.40 -24.65 6.73
C ASP A 12 7.95 -24.37 7.14
N ILE A 13 7.75 -23.30 7.94
CA ILE A 13 6.42 -22.76 8.20
C ILE A 13 5.83 -22.25 6.88
N SER A 14 4.63 -22.70 6.51
CA SER A 14 3.90 -22.21 5.32
C SER A 14 2.87 -21.14 5.71
N LYS A 15 2.59 -20.22 4.79
CA LYS A 15 1.59 -19.16 4.96
C LYS A 15 0.73 -19.06 3.70
N TYR A 16 -0.56 -18.79 3.90
CA TYR A 16 -1.44 -18.43 2.80
C TYR A 16 -1.19 -16.98 2.37
N TYR A 17 -0.98 -16.78 1.08
CA TYR A 17 -0.87 -15.49 0.42
C TYR A 17 -2.06 -15.29 -0.51
N CYS A 18 -2.83 -14.24 -0.29
CA CYS A 18 -3.91 -13.83 -1.18
C CYS A 18 -3.34 -12.83 -2.17
N LEU A 19 -2.92 -13.30 -3.35
CA LEU A 19 -2.31 -12.49 -4.40
C LEU A 19 -3.40 -11.85 -5.26
N THR A 20 -3.38 -10.51 -5.33
CA THR A 20 -4.35 -9.69 -6.06
C THR A 20 -3.66 -8.49 -6.71
N GLY A 21 -4.43 -7.60 -7.34
CA GLY A 21 -3.92 -6.43 -8.05
C GLY A 21 -3.64 -6.73 -9.53
N ASP A 22 -2.57 -6.15 -10.06
CA ASP A 22 -2.21 -6.26 -11.49
C ASP A 22 -1.41 -7.53 -11.77
N VAL A 23 -2.08 -8.67 -11.61
CA VAL A 23 -1.52 -10.01 -11.82
C VAL A 23 -2.39 -10.80 -12.79
N LYS A 24 -1.80 -11.73 -13.53
CA LYS A 24 -2.54 -12.55 -14.51
C LYS A 24 -3.50 -13.54 -13.85
N THR A 25 -3.05 -14.16 -12.76
CA THR A 25 -3.80 -15.19 -12.03
C THR A 25 -3.90 -14.75 -10.56
N PRO A 26 -4.93 -13.97 -10.17
CA PRO A 26 -5.18 -13.68 -8.76
C PRO A 26 -5.71 -14.94 -8.05
N GLY A 27 -5.36 -15.12 -6.78
CA GLY A 27 -5.73 -16.33 -6.06
C GLY A 27 -5.17 -16.44 -4.66
N LEU A 28 -5.52 -17.53 -3.99
CA LEU A 28 -4.99 -17.91 -2.69
C LEU A 28 -3.92 -18.99 -2.87
N TYR A 29 -2.70 -18.69 -2.46
CA TYR A 29 -1.54 -19.54 -2.64
C TYR A 29 -0.97 -19.96 -1.30
N LEU A 30 -0.70 -21.24 -1.12
CA LEU A 30 0.02 -21.74 0.06
C LEU A 30 1.49 -21.83 -0.29
N GLU A 31 2.31 -20.97 0.31
CA GLU A 31 3.75 -20.89 0.03
C GLU A 31 4.55 -20.90 1.33
N ARG A 32 5.85 -21.15 1.22
CA ARG A 32 6.77 -21.08 2.37
C ARG A 32 6.84 -19.64 2.91
N LEU A 33 6.82 -19.50 4.24
CA LEU A 33 7.12 -18.22 4.89
C LEU A 33 8.55 -17.80 4.56
N GLY A 34 8.73 -16.58 4.06
CA GLY A 34 10.02 -16.10 3.56
C GLY A 34 10.30 -16.39 2.08
N ILE A 35 9.32 -16.90 1.32
CA ILE A 35 9.35 -16.86 -0.14
C ILE A 35 9.64 -15.42 -0.61
N GLU A 36 10.43 -15.24 -1.67
CA GLU A 36 10.64 -13.91 -2.24
C GLU A 36 9.34 -13.42 -2.91
N ALA A 37 9.02 -12.14 -2.74
CA ALA A 37 7.81 -11.56 -3.35
C ALA A 37 7.81 -11.68 -4.89
N SER A 38 8.99 -11.62 -5.51
CA SER A 38 9.26 -11.91 -6.92
C SER A 38 8.73 -13.27 -7.34
N MET A 39 9.10 -14.31 -6.60
CA MET A 39 8.69 -15.69 -6.88
C MET A 39 7.18 -15.87 -6.73
N LEU A 40 6.57 -15.24 -5.72
CA LEU A 40 5.11 -15.27 -5.54
C LEU A 40 4.38 -14.66 -6.75
N VAL A 41 4.93 -13.62 -7.34
CA VAL A 41 4.36 -12.92 -8.51
C VAL A 41 4.63 -13.73 -9.79
N GLU A 42 5.90 -14.06 -10.08
CA GLU A 42 6.30 -14.77 -11.32
C GLU A 42 5.67 -16.16 -11.48
N ASN A 43 5.60 -16.95 -10.39
CA ASN A 43 5.08 -18.32 -10.44
C ASN A 43 3.60 -18.38 -10.86
N GLN A 44 2.86 -17.26 -10.73
CA GLN A 44 1.43 -17.19 -11.03
C GLN A 44 1.15 -16.53 -12.40
N GLY A 45 2.20 -16.43 -13.24
CA GLY A 45 2.11 -16.08 -14.65
C GLY A 45 2.04 -14.58 -14.93
N THR A 46 2.58 -13.75 -14.04
CA THR A 46 2.58 -12.30 -14.23
C THR A 46 3.49 -11.82 -15.36
N THR A 47 3.22 -10.57 -15.77
CA THR A 47 4.21 -9.55 -16.14
C THR A 47 5.54 -9.78 -15.41
N SER A 48 6.67 -9.60 -16.10
CA SER A 48 7.99 -9.84 -15.52
C SER A 48 8.14 -9.08 -14.19
N ASN A 49 8.96 -9.55 -13.24
CA ASN A 49 9.31 -8.77 -12.04
C ASN A 49 9.67 -7.31 -12.35
N THR A 50 10.17 -7.03 -13.57
CA THR A 50 10.46 -5.68 -14.05
C THR A 50 9.24 -4.76 -14.14
N ASP A 51 8.03 -5.29 -14.19
CA ASP A 51 6.79 -4.55 -14.45
C ASP A 51 6.04 -4.15 -13.17
N VAL A 52 6.50 -4.62 -12.01
CA VAL A 52 5.96 -4.20 -10.71
C VAL A 52 6.50 -2.82 -10.36
N LYS A 53 5.59 -1.83 -10.24
CA LYS A 53 5.93 -0.49 -9.73
C LYS A 53 5.98 -0.47 -8.21
N ALA A 54 5.00 -1.12 -7.60
CA ALA A 54 4.81 -1.13 -6.16
C ALA A 54 4.08 -2.38 -5.72
N PHE A 55 4.17 -2.73 -4.44
CA PHE A 55 3.40 -3.81 -3.86
C PHE A 55 3.07 -3.55 -2.39
N LEU A 56 1.99 -4.16 -1.91
CA LEU A 56 1.58 -4.13 -0.51
C LEU A 56 1.65 -5.57 0.04
N PRO A 57 2.68 -5.92 0.85
CA PRO A 57 2.93 -7.31 1.24
C PRO A 57 1.94 -7.85 2.28
N GLY A 58 1.15 -6.99 2.93
CA GLY A 58 0.21 -7.36 3.99
C GLY A 58 -1.13 -6.61 3.93
N GLY A 59 -1.60 -6.36 2.72
CA GLY A 59 -2.83 -5.64 2.42
C GLY A 59 -2.66 -4.14 2.58
N LEU A 60 -3.78 -3.41 2.57
CA LEU A 60 -3.81 -1.94 2.63
C LEU A 60 -3.07 -1.40 3.87
N SER A 61 -3.19 -2.09 5.00
CA SER A 61 -2.51 -1.72 6.25
C SER A 61 -1.05 -2.16 6.35
N GLY A 62 -0.58 -2.98 5.41
CA GLY A 62 0.81 -3.46 5.37
C GLY A 62 1.81 -2.38 4.93
N GLY A 63 1.32 -1.26 4.39
CA GLY A 63 2.15 -0.23 3.77
C GLY A 63 2.54 -0.61 2.34
N ILE A 64 3.07 0.38 1.63
CA ILE A 64 3.45 0.28 0.22
C ILE A 64 4.98 0.22 0.07
N LEU A 65 5.47 -0.74 -0.69
CA LEU A 65 6.89 -0.91 -1.02
C LEU A 65 7.11 -0.68 -2.52
N PRO A 66 8.25 -0.09 -2.93
CA PRO A 66 8.59 0.06 -4.34
C PRO A 66 8.98 -1.28 -4.95
N GLY A 67 8.69 -1.46 -6.24
CA GLY A 67 9.05 -2.66 -7.00
C GLY A 67 10.56 -2.93 -7.06
N SER A 68 11.40 -1.92 -6.79
CA SER A 68 12.84 -2.11 -6.59
C SER A 68 13.19 -3.04 -5.42
N GLN A 69 12.23 -3.34 -4.53
CA GLN A 69 12.37 -4.29 -3.42
C GLN A 69 11.62 -5.61 -3.68
N ILE A 70 11.26 -5.94 -4.91
CA ILE A 70 10.42 -7.13 -5.19
C ILE A 70 11.11 -8.47 -4.82
N THR A 71 12.43 -8.52 -4.66
CA THR A 71 13.15 -9.70 -4.15
C THR A 71 13.13 -9.82 -2.63
N LEU A 72 12.33 -9.00 -1.93
CA LEU A 72 12.17 -9.04 -0.49
C LEU A 72 11.56 -10.39 -0.05
N LYS A 73 12.15 -10.99 0.99
CA LYS A 73 11.59 -12.19 1.62
C LYS A 73 10.31 -11.86 2.39
N LEU A 74 9.25 -12.61 2.13
CA LEU A 74 7.95 -12.47 2.77
C LEU A 74 7.91 -13.20 4.11
N ASP A 75 8.75 -12.77 5.04
CA ASP A 75 8.71 -13.14 6.45
C ASP A 75 8.51 -11.89 7.34
N TYR A 76 8.11 -12.08 8.59
CA TYR A 76 7.74 -10.97 9.47
C TYR A 76 8.90 -9.99 9.72
N ASP A 77 10.13 -10.49 9.84
CA ASP A 77 11.28 -9.67 10.18
C ASP A 77 11.80 -8.90 8.97
N SER A 78 11.92 -9.57 7.82
CA SER A 78 12.35 -8.97 6.56
C SER A 78 11.40 -7.86 6.13
N VAL A 79 10.08 -8.12 6.16
CA VAL A 79 9.07 -7.13 5.79
C VAL A 79 9.04 -5.95 6.77
N ARG A 80 9.19 -6.21 8.07
CA ARG A 80 9.31 -5.15 9.09
C ARG A 80 10.54 -4.27 8.87
N LYS A 81 11.70 -4.86 8.55
CA LYS A 81 12.94 -4.12 8.24
C LYS A 81 12.81 -3.27 6.98
N ALA A 82 11.99 -3.68 6.01
CA ALA A 82 11.65 -2.88 4.84
C ALA A 82 10.67 -1.72 5.15
N GLY A 83 10.23 -1.60 6.40
CA GLY A 83 9.27 -0.58 6.85
C GLY A 83 7.83 -0.92 6.50
N ALA A 84 7.49 -2.19 6.27
CA ALA A 84 6.14 -2.66 5.97
C ALA A 84 5.69 -3.73 6.98
N GLY A 85 4.44 -4.20 6.86
CA GLY A 85 3.90 -5.30 7.65
C GLY A 85 3.41 -6.42 6.74
N LEU A 86 3.77 -7.67 7.06
CA LEU A 86 3.30 -8.85 6.31
C LEU A 86 1.81 -9.15 6.57
N GLY A 87 1.31 -8.77 7.75
CA GLY A 87 -0.10 -8.86 8.11
C GLY A 87 -0.74 -10.23 7.83
N THR A 88 -1.92 -10.18 7.20
CA THR A 88 -2.72 -11.37 6.88
C THR A 88 -2.14 -12.21 5.74
N GLY A 89 -1.12 -11.72 5.01
CA GLY A 89 -0.67 -12.33 3.76
C GLY A 89 -1.50 -11.89 2.54
N ALA A 90 -2.35 -10.86 2.68
CA ALA A 90 -2.92 -10.21 1.51
C ALA A 90 -1.80 -9.50 0.74
N PHE A 91 -1.48 -9.96 -0.46
CA PHE A 91 -0.45 -9.37 -1.31
C PHE A 91 -1.11 -8.66 -2.48
N ILE A 92 -0.79 -7.38 -2.67
CA ILE A 92 -1.31 -6.58 -3.78
C ILE A 92 -0.13 -6.16 -4.64
N SER A 93 -0.10 -6.57 -5.91
CA SER A 93 0.88 -6.10 -6.89
C SER A 93 0.31 -4.94 -7.70
N LEU A 94 1.11 -3.91 -7.97
CA LEU A 94 0.73 -2.74 -8.77
C LEU A 94 1.69 -2.59 -9.95
N SER A 95 1.17 -2.52 -11.16
CA SER A 95 1.97 -2.41 -12.38
C SER A 95 2.53 -1.00 -12.59
N ARG A 96 3.46 -0.86 -13.55
CA ARG A 96 3.99 0.43 -14.02
C ARG A 96 2.94 1.41 -14.54
N GLU A 97 1.78 0.91 -14.96
CA GLU A 97 0.69 1.73 -15.49
C GLU A 97 -0.16 2.39 -14.40
N ARG A 98 -0.07 1.93 -13.14
CA ARG A 98 -0.83 2.51 -12.03
C ARG A 98 -0.28 3.86 -11.60
N CYS A 99 -1.17 4.81 -11.32
CA CYS A 99 -0.82 6.04 -10.60
C CYS A 99 -0.80 5.78 -9.10
N ILE A 100 0.32 6.01 -8.42
CA ILE A 100 0.41 5.81 -6.97
C ILE A 100 -0.45 6.84 -6.22
N VAL A 101 -0.57 8.06 -6.72
CA VAL A 101 -1.45 9.09 -6.12
C VAL A 101 -2.92 8.64 -6.16
N ASP A 102 -3.42 8.15 -7.30
CA ASP A 102 -4.81 7.63 -7.40
C ASP A 102 -5.02 6.41 -6.49
N VAL A 103 -4.06 5.48 -6.48
CA VAL A 103 -4.14 4.29 -5.61
C VAL A 103 -4.18 4.72 -4.14
N SER A 104 -3.29 5.60 -3.70
CA SER A 104 -3.29 6.12 -2.33
C SER A 104 -4.59 6.84 -2.01
N ALA A 105 -5.12 7.68 -2.91
CA ALA A 105 -6.39 8.39 -2.71
C ALA A 105 -7.56 7.43 -2.47
N ARG A 106 -7.65 6.35 -3.26
CA ARG A 106 -8.68 5.30 -3.09
C ARG A 106 -8.55 4.57 -1.76
N ILE A 107 -7.32 4.27 -1.34
CA ILE A 107 -7.07 3.56 -0.07
C ILE A 107 -7.35 4.47 1.13
N GLU A 108 -6.92 5.73 1.11
CA GLU A 108 -7.29 6.68 2.17
C GLU A 108 -8.80 6.89 2.24
N LYS A 109 -9.50 6.92 1.09
CA LYS A 109 -10.97 6.98 1.08
C LYS A 109 -11.60 5.76 1.75
N PHE A 110 -11.01 4.58 1.59
CA PHE A 110 -11.41 3.38 2.31
C PHE A 110 -11.17 3.55 3.82
N PHE A 111 -10.01 4.02 4.26
CA PHE A 111 -9.75 4.25 5.69
C PHE A 111 -10.64 5.33 6.31
N GLU A 112 -11.01 6.37 5.57
CA GLU A 112 -12.02 7.35 6.01
C GLU A 112 -13.36 6.65 6.28
N LYS A 113 -13.84 5.85 5.33
CA LYS A 113 -15.14 5.15 5.42
C LYS A 113 -15.17 4.08 6.51
N GLU A 114 -14.08 3.34 6.67
CA GLU A 114 -13.99 2.25 7.65
C GLU A 114 -13.50 2.71 9.04
N SER A 115 -13.29 4.01 9.24
CA SER A 115 -12.99 4.54 10.56
C SER A 115 -14.21 4.44 11.48
N CYS A 116 -14.03 3.79 12.65
CA CYS A 116 -15.08 3.74 13.67
C CYS A 116 -15.32 5.10 14.37
N GLY A 117 -14.49 6.11 14.11
CA GLY A 117 -14.65 7.47 14.64
C GLY A 117 -14.28 7.66 16.11
N LYS A 118 -13.82 6.62 16.83
CA LYS A 118 -13.63 6.66 18.28
C LYS A 118 -12.53 7.63 18.75
N CYS A 119 -11.37 7.65 18.08
CA CYS A 119 -10.27 8.53 18.45
C CYS A 119 -10.16 9.70 17.47
N THR A 120 -9.99 10.90 18.00
CA THR A 120 -9.83 12.14 17.23
C THR A 120 -8.74 12.09 16.16
N PRO A 121 -7.49 11.62 16.45
CA PRO A 121 -6.44 11.58 15.43
C PRO A 121 -6.85 10.73 14.22
N CYS A 122 -7.43 9.54 14.42
CA CYS A 122 -7.94 8.74 13.31
C CYS A 122 -9.14 9.40 12.61
N ARG A 123 -10.19 9.78 13.36
CA ARG A 123 -11.45 10.29 12.78
C ARG A 123 -11.26 11.54 11.93
N LEU A 124 -10.46 12.49 12.41
CA LEU A 124 -10.21 13.74 11.67
C LEU A 124 -9.07 13.56 10.67
N GLY A 125 -8.05 12.79 11.04
CA GLY A 125 -6.88 12.56 10.20
C GLY A 125 -7.20 11.82 8.91
N THR A 126 -7.95 10.71 8.96
CA THR A 126 -8.31 9.96 7.73
C THR A 126 -9.13 10.80 6.77
N LYS A 127 -10.03 11.64 7.29
CA LYS A 127 -10.77 12.61 6.48
C LYS A 127 -9.83 13.62 5.81
N LYS A 128 -8.92 14.22 6.59
CA LYS A 128 -7.96 15.21 6.08
C LYS A 128 -7.03 14.63 5.02
N LEU A 129 -6.49 13.44 5.25
CA LEU A 129 -5.61 12.77 4.28
C LEU A 129 -6.38 12.34 3.02
N SER A 130 -7.62 11.87 3.16
CA SER A 130 -8.47 11.55 2.01
C SER A 130 -8.78 12.79 1.16
N ASP A 131 -9.19 13.90 1.78
CA ASP A 131 -9.50 15.14 1.06
C ASP A 131 -8.23 15.73 0.39
N LEU A 132 -7.07 15.60 1.06
CA LEU A 132 -5.79 16.04 0.53
C LEU A 132 -5.37 15.22 -0.70
N LEU A 133 -5.39 13.89 -0.62
CA LEU A 133 -5.00 13.05 -1.76
C LEU A 133 -5.97 13.19 -2.94
N ASP A 134 -7.25 13.45 -2.68
CA ASP A 134 -8.20 13.83 -3.71
C ASP A 134 -7.79 15.17 -4.36
N SER A 135 -7.42 16.17 -3.57
CA SER A 135 -6.93 17.45 -4.11
C SER A 135 -5.62 17.30 -4.90
N ILE A 136 -4.71 16.43 -4.45
CA ILE A 136 -3.47 16.11 -5.18
C ILE A 136 -3.80 15.38 -6.48
N SER A 137 -4.72 14.41 -6.48
CA SER A 137 -5.10 13.68 -7.70
C SER A 137 -5.72 14.61 -8.75
N HIS A 138 -6.43 15.67 -8.33
CA HIS A 138 -6.97 16.70 -9.22
C HIS A 138 -5.98 17.84 -9.54
N GLY A 139 -4.76 17.82 -8.99
CA GLY A 139 -3.74 18.85 -9.22
C GLY A 139 -4.08 20.23 -8.63
N THR A 140 -4.92 20.28 -7.60
CA THR A 140 -5.37 21.52 -6.94
C THR A 140 -4.70 21.76 -5.58
N ALA A 141 -3.97 20.77 -5.06
CA ALA A 141 -3.21 20.89 -3.82
C ALA A 141 -1.91 21.67 -4.01
N SER A 142 -1.45 22.33 -2.95
CA SER A 142 -0.15 23.00 -2.87
C SER A 142 0.88 22.17 -2.08
N GLU A 143 2.16 22.52 -2.20
CA GLU A 143 3.22 21.90 -1.38
C GLU A 143 2.96 22.04 0.12
N LYS A 144 2.42 23.20 0.53
CA LYS A 144 2.06 23.44 1.92
C LYS A 144 0.99 22.46 2.41
N ASP A 145 0.01 22.15 1.57
CA ASP A 145 -1.03 21.17 1.93
C ASP A 145 -0.42 19.77 2.13
N VAL A 146 0.63 19.42 1.37
CA VAL A 146 1.39 18.17 1.55
C VAL A 146 2.16 18.18 2.87
N GLU A 147 2.83 19.28 3.20
CA GLU A 147 3.53 19.45 4.49
C GLU A 147 2.57 19.31 5.69
N ASP A 148 1.41 19.96 5.62
CA ASP A 148 0.34 19.83 6.62
C ASP A 148 -0.16 18.38 6.70
N GLY A 149 -0.33 17.72 5.55
CA GLY A 149 -0.64 16.29 5.43
C GLY A 149 0.36 15.39 6.17
N VAL A 150 1.66 15.64 6.02
CA VAL A 150 2.71 14.90 6.74
C VAL A 150 2.58 15.09 8.24
N SER A 151 2.27 16.30 8.71
CA SER A 151 2.04 16.57 10.13
C SER A 151 0.85 15.77 10.68
N PHE A 152 -0.29 15.79 9.98
CA PHE A 152 -1.46 14.99 10.36
C PHE A 152 -1.16 13.49 10.36
N ALA A 153 -0.47 12.99 9.34
CA ALA A 153 -0.11 11.60 9.22
C ALA A 153 0.76 11.11 10.39
N ASN A 154 1.76 11.90 10.82
CA ASN A 154 2.58 11.57 11.99
C ASN A 154 1.74 11.53 13.28
N VAL A 155 0.86 12.51 13.49
CA VAL A 155 -0.08 12.52 14.64
C VAL A 155 -0.99 11.29 14.62
N MET A 156 -1.41 10.83 13.44
CA MET A 156 -2.21 9.61 13.30
C MET A 156 -1.42 8.35 13.67
N VAL A 157 -0.17 8.24 13.22
CA VAL A 157 0.71 7.11 13.54
C VAL A 157 0.96 7.01 15.04
N ASP A 158 1.24 8.13 15.70
CA ASP A 158 1.60 8.14 17.13
C ASP A 158 0.38 8.14 18.06
N GLY A 159 -0.71 8.79 17.64
CA GLY A 159 -1.86 9.09 18.51
C GLY A 159 -3.09 8.21 18.32
N SER A 160 -3.18 7.43 17.25
CA SER A 160 -4.36 6.58 17.01
C SER A 160 -4.41 5.38 17.96
N ILE A 161 -5.60 5.10 18.50
CA ILE A 161 -5.81 4.01 19.47
C ILE A 161 -5.63 2.63 18.85
N CYS A 162 -5.96 2.46 17.57
CA CYS A 162 -5.88 1.16 16.88
C CYS A 162 -5.08 1.25 15.59
N ALA A 163 -4.72 0.07 15.07
CA ALA A 163 -3.86 -0.07 13.89
C ALA A 163 -4.45 0.56 12.61
N LEU A 164 -5.78 0.75 12.51
CA LEU A 164 -6.39 1.39 11.33
C LEU A 164 -5.90 2.84 11.16
N GLY A 165 -6.00 3.64 12.22
CA GLY A 165 -5.57 5.04 12.17
C GLY A 165 -4.06 5.17 11.96
N GLN A 166 -3.29 4.27 12.56
CA GLN A 166 -1.84 4.21 12.39
C GLN A 166 -1.47 3.84 10.94
N ALA A 167 -2.16 2.86 10.36
CA ALA A 167 -1.94 2.40 9.00
C ALA A 167 -2.29 3.46 7.95
N ALA A 168 -3.37 4.22 8.14
CA ALA A 168 -3.74 5.32 7.26
C ALA A 168 -2.64 6.41 7.25
N GLY A 169 -2.24 6.91 8.42
CA GLY A 169 -1.14 7.88 8.49
C GLY A 169 0.15 7.34 7.84
N LYS A 170 0.49 6.08 8.11
CA LYS A 170 1.67 5.43 7.53
C LYS A 170 1.58 5.30 6.01
N LEU A 171 0.42 4.97 5.45
CA LEU A 171 0.25 4.83 4.00
C LEU A 171 0.53 6.15 3.27
N PHE A 172 0.01 7.26 3.78
CA PHE A 172 0.28 8.58 3.22
C PHE A 172 1.79 8.87 3.22
N ILE A 173 2.47 8.67 4.35
CA ILE A 173 3.92 8.89 4.47
C ILE A 173 4.71 7.97 3.53
N ASP A 174 4.42 6.68 3.50
CA ASP A 174 5.13 5.73 2.64
C ASP A 174 4.94 6.06 1.16
N SER A 175 3.71 6.33 0.73
CA SER A 175 3.43 6.64 -0.67
C SER A 175 4.10 7.94 -1.10
N LEU A 176 4.02 8.99 -0.29
CA LEU A 176 4.68 10.26 -0.54
C LEU A 176 6.20 10.12 -0.60
N THR A 177 6.82 9.45 0.39
CA THR A 177 8.28 9.37 0.48
C THR A 177 8.88 8.47 -0.59
N ARG A 178 8.24 7.33 -0.89
CA ARG A 178 8.76 6.33 -1.84
C ARG A 178 8.45 6.69 -3.29
N PHE A 179 7.42 7.49 -3.54
CA PHE A 179 6.98 7.89 -4.89
C PHE A 179 6.87 9.41 -5.04
N ARG A 180 7.74 10.16 -4.35
CA ARG A 180 7.72 11.63 -4.30
C ARG A 180 7.62 12.28 -5.68
N GLY A 181 8.32 11.74 -6.68
CA GLY A 181 8.26 12.25 -8.05
C GLY A 181 6.84 12.23 -8.66
N GLU A 182 6.01 11.22 -8.36
CA GLU A 182 4.62 11.22 -8.84
C GLU A 182 3.77 12.29 -8.13
N PHE A 183 4.01 12.55 -6.84
CA PHE A 183 3.35 13.63 -6.12
C PHE A 183 3.74 15.00 -6.68
N ASP A 184 5.04 15.23 -6.91
CA ASP A 184 5.54 16.48 -7.49
C ASP A 184 4.99 16.73 -8.90
N ASP A 185 4.80 15.68 -9.70
CA ASP A 185 4.15 15.79 -11.02
C ASP A 185 2.68 16.21 -10.88
N HIS A 186 1.94 15.64 -9.91
CA HIS A 186 0.54 16.00 -9.68
C HIS A 186 0.38 17.44 -9.18
N LEU A 187 1.26 17.91 -8.30
CA LEU A 187 1.29 19.31 -7.83
C LEU A 187 1.56 20.30 -8.98
N LYS A 188 2.13 19.84 -10.10
CA LYS A 188 2.32 20.62 -11.33
C LYS A 188 1.19 20.44 -12.33
N GLY A 189 0.09 19.79 -11.94
CA GLY A 189 -1.05 19.51 -12.81
C GLY A 189 -0.79 18.41 -13.85
N LYS A 190 0.09 17.44 -13.55
CA LYS A 190 0.40 16.32 -14.45
C LYS A 190 0.22 14.97 -13.76
N CYS A 191 -0.55 14.07 -14.37
CA CYS A 191 -0.63 12.66 -13.99
C CYS A 191 0.18 11.82 -14.99
N PRO A 192 1.32 11.23 -14.61
CA PRO A 192 2.13 10.42 -15.53
C PRO A 192 1.38 9.23 -16.14
N ALA A 193 0.47 8.62 -15.38
CA ALA A 193 -0.35 7.50 -15.81
C ALA A 193 -1.64 7.92 -16.54
N LYS A 194 -1.97 9.22 -16.58
CA LYS A 194 -3.15 9.78 -17.25
C LYS A 194 -4.50 9.18 -16.80
N VAL A 195 -4.60 8.81 -15.53
CA VAL A 195 -5.83 8.23 -14.94
C VAL A 195 -6.54 9.18 -13.98
N CYS A 196 -5.87 10.24 -13.52
CA CYS A 196 -6.47 11.23 -12.63
C CYS A 196 -7.10 12.38 -13.43
N ASP A 197 -8.25 12.86 -12.97
CA ASP A 197 -8.96 14.00 -13.56
C ASP A 197 -8.36 15.32 -13.07
N LEU A 198 -7.34 15.81 -13.77
CA LEU A 198 -6.65 17.04 -13.39
C LEU A 198 -7.51 18.26 -13.72
N TRP A 199 -7.69 19.15 -12.73
CA TRP A 199 -8.50 20.34 -12.92
C TRP A 199 -7.90 21.24 -14.02
N GLY A 200 -8.66 21.50 -15.07
CA GLY A 200 -8.23 22.32 -16.21
C GLY A 200 -7.63 21.56 -17.39
N SER A 201 -7.62 20.21 -17.37
CA SER A 201 -7.29 19.41 -18.55
C SER A 201 -8.53 19.18 -19.44
N THR A 202 -8.85 20.16 -20.29
CA THR A 202 -9.64 19.99 -21.52
C THR A 202 -8.83 20.45 -22.70
#